data_AF-A0A938J5N9-F1
#
_entry.id   AF-A0A938J5N9-F1
#
_cell.length_a   1.000
_cell.length_b   1.000
_cell.length_c   1.000
_cell.angle_alpha   90.00
_cell.angle_beta   90.00
_cell.angle_gamma   90.00
#
_symmetry.space_group_name_H-M   'P 1'
#
loop_
_entity.id
_entity.type
_entity.pdbx_description
1 polymer ?
#
loop_
_entity_poly.entity_id
_entity_poly.type
_entity_poly.pdbx_seq_one_letter_code
_entity_poly.pdbx_strand_id
1 'polypeptide(L)'
;MRRYAALILLVTAVSLGACRSSESASSGLPRPSRAFCEAAGRYDEKVGTRTLSMRQHVEYLTDIATTAPADIEDEAELVLDAMRRRADGDVSVVDDPEVEASMQAVTRRAGQDCGWYERQGL
;
A
#
# COMPACT_ATOMS: atom_id res chain seq x y z
N MET A 1 24.90 63.69 20.94
CA MET A 1 25.06 62.83 22.14
C MET A 1 24.57 61.42 21.79
N ARG A 2 25.36 60.38 22.13
CA ARG A 2 25.11 58.91 22.06
C ARG A 2 24.91 58.31 20.64
N ARG A 3 25.89 57.66 19.97
CA ARG A 3 26.67 56.41 20.22
C ARG A 3 25.78 55.18 20.48
N TYR A 4 25.73 54.24 19.51
CA TYR A 4 25.81 52.75 19.52
C TYR A 4 25.61 52.33 18.03
N ALA A 5 26.55 51.85 17.21
CA ALA A 5 27.59 50.82 17.29
C ALA A 5 27.06 49.38 17.43
N ALA A 6 27.49 48.52 16.49
CA ALA A 6 27.51 47.04 16.47
C ALA A 6 26.20 46.34 16.02
N LEU A 7 26.20 45.71 14.83
CA LEU A 7 26.48 44.27 14.57
C LEU A 7 25.35 43.38 15.13
N ILE A 8 24.72 42.52 14.34
CA ILE A 8 25.23 41.16 14.08
C ILE A 8 24.61 40.61 12.78
N LEU A 9 25.48 40.21 11.85
CA LEU A 9 25.26 39.20 10.81
C LEU A 9 24.96 37.86 11.49
N LEU A 10 23.81 37.23 11.20
CA LEU A 10 23.63 35.81 11.45
C LEU A 10 23.24 35.13 10.13
N VAL A 11 24.28 34.66 9.44
CA VAL A 11 24.19 33.68 8.35
C VAL A 11 23.78 32.36 9.02
N THR A 12 22.52 31.98 8.87
CA THR A 12 22.06 30.65 9.28
C THR A 12 22.64 29.62 8.33
N ALA A 13 23.61 28.89 8.86
CA ALA A 13 24.26 27.77 8.22
C ALA A 13 23.25 26.70 7.82
N VAL A 14 23.43 26.22 6.60
CA VAL A 14 22.93 24.98 6.02
C VAL A 14 22.80 23.89 7.09
N SER A 15 21.59 23.63 7.56
CA SER A 15 21.27 22.33 8.12
C SER A 15 21.32 21.36 6.95
N LEU A 16 22.34 20.51 6.95
CA LEU A 16 22.36 19.25 6.22
C LEU A 16 21.12 18.47 6.66
N GLY A 17 20.02 18.71 5.94
CA GLY A 17 18.82 17.90 6.03
C GLY A 17 19.23 16.50 5.65
N ALA A 18 19.38 15.68 6.68
CA ALA A 18 19.29 14.25 6.71
C ALA A 18 19.58 13.56 5.36
N CYS A 19 20.69 12.82 5.31
CA CYS A 19 20.65 11.51 4.69
C CYS A 19 19.57 10.69 5.40
N ARG A 20 18.28 10.91 5.07
CA ARG A 20 17.30 9.84 5.16
C ARG A 20 17.72 8.89 4.07
N SER A 21 18.53 7.89 4.46
CA SER A 21 18.28 6.56 3.94
C SER A 21 16.77 6.41 3.99
N SER A 22 16.13 6.32 2.82
CA SER A 22 14.78 5.81 2.74
C SER A 22 14.87 4.42 3.35
N GLU A 23 14.72 4.35 4.67
CA GLU A 23 14.27 3.14 5.32
C GLU A 23 12.95 2.90 4.64
N SER A 24 12.99 1.99 3.65
CA SER A 24 11.83 1.39 3.04
C SER A 24 10.82 1.22 4.17
N ALA A 25 9.57 1.61 3.96
CA ALA A 25 8.50 1.34 4.91
C ALA A 25 8.27 -0.18 4.99
N SER A 26 9.30 -0.95 5.31
CA SER A 26 9.25 -2.32 5.71
C SER A 26 8.49 -2.28 7.01
N SER A 27 7.31 -2.89 7.02
CA SER A 27 6.75 -3.30 8.28
C SER A 27 7.82 -4.10 9.03
N GLY A 28 7.88 -4.03 10.36
CA GLY A 28 8.79 -4.89 11.15
C GLY A 28 8.51 -6.40 11.01
N LEU A 29 7.63 -6.76 10.06
CA LEU A 29 7.20 -8.10 9.73
C LEU A 29 8.12 -8.71 8.66
N PRO A 30 8.16 -10.04 8.56
CA PRO A 30 8.86 -10.71 7.46
C PRO A 30 8.35 -10.23 6.10
N ARG A 31 9.24 -10.17 5.11
CA ARG A 31 8.81 -9.89 3.73
C ARG A 31 7.78 -10.93 3.27
N PRO A 32 6.73 -10.51 2.55
CA PRO A 32 5.79 -11.42 1.92
C PRO A 32 6.47 -12.37 0.93
N SER A 33 5.80 -13.48 0.63
CA SER A 33 6.29 -14.44 -0.36
C SER A 33 6.36 -13.81 -1.76
N ARG A 34 7.27 -14.32 -2.60
CA ARG A 34 7.33 -13.92 -4.01
C ARG A 34 6.01 -14.17 -4.73
N ALA A 35 5.31 -15.27 -4.40
CA ALA A 35 4.04 -15.62 -5.01
C ALA A 35 2.96 -14.57 -4.71
N PHE A 36 2.87 -14.10 -3.46
CA PHE A 36 1.99 -12.99 -3.07
C PHE A 36 2.29 -11.73 -3.87
N CYS A 37 3.56 -11.35 -3.91
CA CYS A 37 3.97 -10.13 -4.59
C CYS A 37 3.72 -10.17 -6.10
N GLU A 38 3.90 -11.33 -6.74
CA GLU A 38 3.55 -11.52 -8.15
C GLU A 38 2.03 -11.47 -8.38
N ALA A 39 1.24 -12.15 -7.54
CA ALA A 39 -0.23 -12.14 -7.65
C ALA A 39 -0.81 -10.73 -7.51
N ALA A 40 -0.39 -10.03 -6.45
CA ALA A 40 -0.82 -8.67 -6.20
C ALA A 40 -0.35 -7.72 -7.32
N GLY A 41 0.87 -7.89 -7.85
CA GLY A 41 1.40 -7.05 -8.92
C GLY A 41 0.66 -7.23 -10.24
N ARG A 42 0.22 -8.46 -10.55
CA ARG A 42 -0.66 -8.72 -11.70
C ARG A 42 -2.00 -8.02 -11.56
N TYR A 43 -2.58 -8.02 -10.36
CA TYR A 43 -3.86 -7.36 -10.12
C TYR A 43 -3.75 -5.85 -10.31
N ASP A 44 -2.74 -5.21 -9.68
CA ASP A 44 -2.44 -3.77 -9.80
C ASP A 44 -2.28 -3.32 -11.26
N GLU A 45 -1.45 -4.04 -12.04
CA GLU A 45 -1.25 -3.75 -13.47
C GLU A 45 -2.58 -3.74 -14.25
N LYS A 46 -3.49 -4.67 -13.92
CA LYS A 46 -4.73 -4.87 -14.67
C LYS A 46 -5.82 -3.89 -14.28
N VAL A 47 -5.99 -3.59 -12.99
CA VAL A 47 -6.96 -2.58 -12.55
C VAL A 47 -6.54 -1.18 -12.99
N GLY A 48 -5.24 -0.89 -13.09
CA GLY A 48 -4.74 0.40 -13.56
C GLY A 48 -4.86 0.63 -15.07
N THR A 49 -4.92 -0.44 -15.88
CA THR A 49 -4.87 -0.34 -17.35
C THR A 49 -6.18 -0.71 -18.04
N ARG A 50 -7.13 -1.36 -17.35
CA ARG A 50 -8.36 -1.87 -17.94
C ARG A 50 -9.51 -1.87 -16.95
N THR A 51 -10.73 -1.75 -17.45
CA THR A 51 -11.92 -2.10 -16.67
C THR A 51 -12.02 -3.62 -16.60
N LEU A 52 -11.97 -4.18 -15.39
CA LEU A 52 -12.18 -5.60 -15.15
C LEU A 52 -13.66 -5.88 -14.87
N SER A 53 -14.14 -7.04 -15.32
CA SER A 53 -15.42 -7.57 -14.85
C SER A 53 -15.30 -8.08 -13.40
N MET A 54 -16.41 -8.14 -12.66
CA MET A 54 -16.41 -8.65 -11.28
C MET A 54 -15.81 -10.04 -11.18
N ARG A 55 -16.10 -10.93 -12.14
CA ARG A 55 -15.49 -12.26 -12.21
C ARG A 55 -13.96 -12.21 -12.34
N GLN A 56 -13.42 -11.28 -13.14
CA GLN A 56 -11.96 -11.11 -13.24
C GLN A 56 -11.36 -10.59 -11.94
N HIS A 57 -12.04 -9.68 -11.22
CA HIS A 57 -11.60 -9.28 -9.89
C HIS A 57 -11.52 -10.47 -8.93
N VAL A 58 -12.55 -11.34 -8.92
CA VAL A 58 -12.55 -12.58 -8.11
C VAL A 58 -11.39 -13.50 -8.47
N GLU A 59 -11.10 -13.68 -9.77
CA GLU A 59 -9.97 -14.51 -10.23
C GLU A 59 -8.63 -13.99 -9.68
N TYR A 60 -8.33 -12.69 -9.82
CA TYR A 60 -7.09 -12.11 -9.29
C TYR A 60 -7.03 -12.09 -7.75
N LEU A 61 -8.13 -11.80 -7.08
CA LEU A 61 -8.19 -11.82 -5.61
C LEU A 61 -8.08 -13.23 -5.05
N THR A 62 -8.47 -14.26 -5.80
CA THR A 62 -8.25 -15.67 -5.41
C THR A 62 -6.76 -15.99 -5.36
N ASP A 63 -5.98 -15.56 -6.36
CA ASP A 63 -4.52 -15.74 -6.36
C ASP A 63 -3.87 -15.01 -5.17
N ILE A 64 -4.34 -13.79 -4.87
CA ILE A 64 -3.83 -12.99 -3.74
C ILE A 64 -4.12 -13.69 -2.41
N ALA A 65 -5.38 -14.08 -2.16
CA ALA A 65 -5.77 -14.76 -0.92
C ALA A 65 -5.03 -16.09 -0.73
N THR A 66 -4.91 -16.89 -1.79
CA THR A 66 -4.20 -18.19 -1.75
C THR A 66 -2.72 -18.05 -1.39
N THR A 67 -2.12 -16.89 -1.66
CA THR A 67 -0.69 -16.65 -1.44
C THR A 67 -0.41 -15.66 -0.32
N ALA A 68 -1.46 -15.16 0.36
CA ALA A 68 -1.37 -14.18 1.42
C ALA A 68 -0.45 -14.70 2.55
N PRO A 69 0.41 -13.85 3.12
CA PRO A 69 1.14 -14.21 4.32
C PRO A 69 0.16 -14.28 5.50
N ALA A 70 0.48 -15.12 6.49
CA ALA A 70 -0.40 -15.41 7.64
C ALA A 70 -0.83 -14.18 8.45
N ASP A 71 -0.10 -13.06 8.36
CA ASP A 71 -0.46 -11.82 9.05
C ASP A 71 -1.60 -11.02 8.40
N ILE A 72 -2.00 -11.36 7.17
CA ILE A 72 -3.12 -10.73 6.45
C ILE A 72 -4.01 -11.76 5.71
N GLU A 73 -3.97 -13.03 6.12
CA GLU A 73 -4.73 -14.11 5.48
C GLU A 73 -6.24 -13.87 5.61
N ASP A 74 -6.71 -13.58 6.82
CA ASP A 74 -8.12 -13.31 7.11
C ASP A 74 -8.64 -12.10 6.32
N GLU A 75 -7.87 -11.01 6.24
CA GLU A 75 -8.25 -9.82 5.47
C GLU A 75 -8.30 -10.10 3.97
N ALA A 76 -7.37 -10.92 3.45
CA ALA A 76 -7.36 -11.29 2.04
C ALA A 76 -8.56 -12.19 1.69
N GLU A 77 -8.93 -13.11 2.57
CA GLU A 77 -10.13 -13.95 2.41
C GLU A 77 -11.41 -13.11 2.48
N LEU A 78 -11.49 -12.16 3.41
CA LEU A 78 -12.64 -11.28 3.56
C LEU A 78 -12.86 -10.43 2.30
N VAL A 79 -11.79 -9.86 1.74
CA VAL A 79 -11.85 -9.10 0.48
C VAL A 79 -12.31 -9.99 -0.69
N LEU A 80 -11.83 -11.24 -0.75
CA LEU A 80 -12.25 -12.18 -1.77
C LEU A 80 -13.74 -12.55 -1.63
N ASP A 81 -14.21 -12.83 -0.41
CA ASP A 81 -15.62 -13.11 -0.14
C ASP A 81 -16.52 -11.92 -0.53
N ALA A 82 -16.15 -10.72 -0.09
CA ALA A 82 -16.86 -9.49 -0.44
C ALA A 82 -16.96 -9.31 -1.96
N MET A 83 -15.87 -9.58 -2.71
CA MET A 83 -15.89 -9.49 -4.16
C MET A 83 -16.79 -10.57 -4.81
N ARG A 84 -16.81 -11.79 -4.26
CA ARG A 84 -17.72 -12.86 -4.73
C ARG A 84 -19.18 -12.48 -4.51
N ARG A 85 -19.53 -12.05 -3.30
CA ARG A 85 -20.88 -11.54 -2.97
C ARG A 85 -21.26 -10.38 -3.88
N ARG A 86 -20.32 -9.46 -4.15
CA ARG A 86 -20.54 -8.34 -5.06
C ARG A 86 -20.82 -8.81 -6.49
N ALA A 87 -20.10 -9.82 -6.97
CA ALA A 87 -20.33 -10.41 -8.28
C ALA A 87 -21.73 -11.04 -8.40
N ASP A 88 -22.27 -11.54 -7.29
CA ASP A 88 -23.63 -12.09 -7.17
C ASP A 88 -24.72 -11.01 -6.95
N GLY A 89 -24.33 -9.73 -6.94
CA GLY A 89 -25.26 -8.60 -6.86
C GLY A 89 -25.45 -8.03 -5.46
N ASP A 90 -24.74 -8.53 -4.46
CA ASP A 90 -24.78 -7.96 -3.11
C ASP A 90 -24.16 -6.55 -3.12
N VAL A 91 -24.94 -5.55 -2.72
CA VAL A 91 -24.49 -4.16 -2.61
C VAL A 91 -24.04 -3.80 -1.19
N SER A 92 -24.39 -4.60 -0.17
CA SER A 92 -24.10 -4.24 1.23
C SER A 92 -22.60 -4.23 1.52
N VAL A 93 -21.82 -4.98 0.73
CA VAL A 93 -20.37 -5.13 0.88
C VAL A 93 -19.57 -3.90 0.40
N VAL A 94 -20.22 -2.96 -0.30
CA VAL A 94 -19.52 -1.78 -0.87
C VAL A 94 -19.19 -0.75 0.21
N ASP A 95 -20.10 -0.54 1.15
CA ASP A 95 -19.97 0.43 2.24
C ASP A 95 -19.68 -0.25 3.59
N ASP A 96 -19.19 -1.49 3.54
CA ASP A 96 -18.84 -2.26 4.73
C ASP A 96 -17.45 -1.81 5.24
N PRO A 97 -17.37 -1.22 6.45
CA PRO A 97 -16.10 -0.70 6.98
C PRO A 97 -15.07 -1.81 7.23
N GLU A 98 -15.50 -3.05 7.45
CA GLU A 98 -14.60 -4.19 7.64
C GLU A 98 -13.95 -4.61 6.31
N VAL A 99 -14.71 -4.57 5.21
CA VAL A 99 -14.21 -4.80 3.85
C VAL A 99 -13.20 -3.72 3.46
N GLU A 100 -13.50 -2.46 3.76
CA GLU A 100 -12.58 -1.34 3.48
C GLU A 100 -11.28 -1.48 4.27
N ALA A 101 -11.36 -1.76 5.57
CA ALA A 101 -10.18 -1.95 6.43
C ALA A 101 -9.32 -3.13 5.93
N SER A 102 -9.95 -4.23 5.56
CA SER A 102 -9.27 -5.42 5.01
C SER A 102 -8.60 -5.12 3.68
N MET A 103 -9.27 -4.39 2.78
CA MET A 103 -8.69 -3.97 1.51
C MET A 103 -7.47 -3.05 1.72
N GLN A 104 -7.53 -2.14 2.68
CA GLN A 104 -6.39 -1.30 3.05
C GLN A 104 -5.23 -2.12 3.63
N ALA A 105 -5.50 -3.14 4.47
CA ALA A 105 -4.47 -4.02 5.02
C ALA A 105 -3.74 -4.78 3.91
N VAL A 106 -4.47 -5.41 2.99
CA VAL A 106 -3.92 -6.14 1.84
C VAL A 106 -3.12 -5.19 0.94
N THR A 107 -3.69 -4.03 0.61
CA THR A 107 -3.02 -3.04 -0.25
C THR A 107 -1.74 -2.51 0.38
N ARG A 108 -1.76 -2.24 1.69
CA ARG A 108 -0.58 -1.79 2.44
C ARG A 108 0.51 -2.86 2.40
N ARG A 109 0.17 -4.12 2.70
CA ARG A 109 1.12 -5.23 2.71
C ARG A 109 1.74 -5.46 1.33
N ALA A 110 0.94 -5.41 0.28
CA ALA A 110 1.41 -5.52 -1.09
C ALA A 110 2.27 -4.32 -1.52
N GLY A 111 1.79 -3.09 -1.32
CA GLY A 111 2.49 -1.89 -1.77
C GLY A 111 3.82 -1.66 -1.06
N GLN A 112 3.83 -1.77 0.27
CA GLN A 112 5.00 -1.48 1.10
C GLN A 112 6.05 -2.59 1.02
N ASP A 113 5.63 -3.85 1.17
CA ASP A 113 6.58 -4.94 1.40
C ASP A 113 6.92 -5.75 0.12
N CYS A 114 6.21 -5.53 -0.99
CA CYS A 114 6.57 -6.07 -2.32
C CYS A 114 7.33 -5.07 -3.22
N GLY A 115 7.70 -3.90 -2.69
CA GLY A 115 8.55 -2.92 -3.38
C GLY A 115 7.88 -2.28 -4.60
N TRP A 116 6.57 -2.02 -4.56
CA TRP A 116 5.86 -1.43 -5.69
C TRP A 116 6.14 0.06 -5.82
N TYR A 117 6.23 0.77 -4.69
CA TYR A 117 6.55 2.19 -4.67
C TYR A 117 7.95 2.48 -5.25
N GLU A 118 8.92 1.57 -5.03
CA GLU A 118 10.27 1.67 -5.61
C GLU A 118 10.28 1.55 -7.15
N ARG A 119 9.31 0.85 -7.75
CA ARG A 119 9.23 0.66 -9.21
C ARG A 119 8.52 1.80 -9.96
N GLN A 120 7.73 2.61 -9.26
CA GLN A 120 6.97 3.72 -9.88
C GLN A 120 7.63 5.10 -9.70
N GLY A 121 8.84 5.17 -9.12
CA GLY A 121 9.61 6.42 -9.02
C GLY A 121 9.01 7.48 -8.09
N LEU A 122 8.29 7.05 -7.05
CA LEU A 122 7.87 7.88 -5.92
C LEU A 122 8.79 7.65 -4.71
#